data_AF-A0A353Y1R5-F1
#
_entry.id   AF-A0A353Y1R5-F1
#
_cell.length_a   1.000
_cell.length_b   1.000
_cell.length_c   1.000
_cell.angle_alpha   90.00
_cell.angle_beta   90.00
_cell.angle_gamma   90.00
#
_symmetry.space_group_name_H-M   'P 1'
#
loop_
_entity.id
_entity.type
_entity.pdbx_description
1 polymer ?
#
loop_
_entity_poly.entity_id
_entity_poly.type
_entity_poly.pdbx_seq_one_letter_code
_entity_poly.pdbx_strand_id
1 'polypeptide(L)'
;MKIFKRPNNDTYKALEPLYEVDVEITAEELAQIIADRIAANMPTKAQLIAATHVKAKTMLLQILPLLDSLQVDALTTGETVLWQAQQTPLSEVIRQLKAGLRDVADMDLSSYETAEEMEEAIQTAYFALAIQAPAQVKSAFAALVPK
;
A
#
# COMPACT_ATOMS: atom_id res chain seq x y z
N MET A 1 83.67 -1.14 30.79
CA MET A 1 83.24 -2.12 29.76
C MET A 1 81.98 -2.82 30.29
N LYS A 2 80.78 -2.41 29.85
CA LYS A 2 79.50 -2.97 30.33
C LYS A 2 78.84 -3.73 29.18
N ILE A 3 78.56 -5.01 29.43
CA ILE A 3 77.97 -5.97 28.49
C ILE A 3 76.45 -5.78 28.55
N PHE A 4 75.81 -5.47 27.43
CA PHE A 4 74.35 -5.48 27.33
C PHE A 4 73.87 -6.94 27.24
N LYS A 5 73.21 -7.42 28.30
CA LYS A 5 72.41 -8.66 28.24
C LYS A 5 71.11 -8.36 27.48
N ARG A 6 70.80 -9.15 26.45
CA ARG A 6 69.49 -9.11 25.77
C ARG A 6 68.41 -9.60 26.75
N PRO A 7 67.20 -9.00 26.77
CA PRO A 7 66.07 -9.60 27.47
C PRO A 7 65.56 -10.82 26.68
N ASN A 8 65.26 -11.90 27.41
CA ASN A 8 64.61 -13.10 26.91
C ASN A 8 63.29 -12.77 26.22
N ASN A 9 63.12 -13.32 25.01
CA ASN A 9 61.92 -13.23 24.21
C ASN A 9 60.96 -14.38 24.57
N ASP A 10 60.53 -14.45 25.84
CA ASP A 10 59.61 -15.48 26.35
C ASP A 10 58.18 -14.94 26.52
N THR A 11 57.72 -14.10 25.57
CA THR A 11 56.36 -13.54 25.59
C THR A 11 55.48 -14.00 24.43
N TYR A 12 55.81 -15.12 23.78
CA TYR A 12 54.84 -15.84 22.96
C TYR A 12 53.96 -16.69 23.87
N LYS A 13 52.98 -16.03 24.49
CA LYS A 13 51.80 -16.71 25.04
C LYS A 13 51.26 -17.64 23.97
N ALA A 14 51.00 -18.89 24.36
CA ALA A 14 50.33 -19.90 23.56
C ALA A 14 49.13 -19.28 22.82
N LEU A 15 49.29 -19.07 21.52
CA LEU A 15 48.18 -18.86 20.61
C LEU A 15 47.56 -20.25 20.45
N GLU A 16 46.38 -20.44 21.05
CA GLU A 16 45.55 -21.60 20.74
C GLU A 16 45.38 -21.65 19.21
N PRO A 17 45.56 -22.82 18.57
CA PRO A 17 45.33 -22.90 17.14
C PRO A 17 43.87 -22.53 16.87
N LEU A 18 43.66 -21.46 16.11
CA LEU A 18 42.36 -21.15 15.54
C LEU A 18 42.00 -22.33 14.64
N TYR A 19 41.07 -23.16 15.11
CA TYR A 19 40.42 -24.15 14.25
C TYR A 19 39.59 -23.36 13.25
N GLU A 20 40.05 -23.31 11.99
CA GLU A 20 39.20 -22.94 10.87
C GLU A 20 38.09 -23.99 10.78
N VAL A 21 36.91 -23.61 11.28
CA VAL A 21 35.70 -24.38 11.03
C VAL A 21 35.23 -23.98 9.64
N ASP A 22 35.57 -24.79 8.64
CA ASP A 22 34.97 -24.69 7.31
C ASP A 22 33.48 -25.05 7.44
N VAL A 23 32.63 -24.02 7.54
CA VAL A 23 31.19 -24.21 7.47
C VAL A 23 30.84 -24.41 5.99
N GLU A 24 30.84 -25.65 5.53
CA GLU A 24 30.32 -26.03 4.22
C GLU A 24 28.80 -25.91 4.23
N ILE A 25 28.28 -24.71 3.94
CA ILE A 25 26.84 -24.53 3.66
C ILE A 25 26.57 -25.10 2.28
N THR A 26 25.77 -26.15 2.21
CA THR A 26 25.35 -26.70 0.93
C THR A 26 24.44 -25.72 0.19
N ALA A 27 24.41 -25.78 -1.15
CA ALA A 27 23.51 -24.93 -1.94
C ALA A 27 22.03 -25.12 -1.55
N GLU A 28 21.67 -26.31 -1.07
CA GLU A 28 20.32 -26.66 -0.60
C GLU A 28 19.99 -26.01 0.75
N GLU A 29 20.93 -26.01 1.70
CA GLU A 29 20.79 -25.28 2.98
C GLU A 29 20.71 -23.76 2.75
N LEU A 30 21.50 -23.22 1.84
CA LEU A 30 21.43 -21.81 1.48
C LEU A 30 20.08 -21.45 0.86
N ALA A 31 19.56 -22.31 -0.02
CA ALA A 31 18.23 -22.13 -0.63
C ALA A 31 17.12 -22.17 0.44
N GLN A 32 17.19 -23.08 1.40
CA GLN A 32 16.23 -23.17 2.50
C GLN A 32 16.28 -21.93 3.40
N ILE A 33 17.48 -21.46 3.77
CA ILE A 33 17.65 -20.23 4.57
C ILE A 33 17.08 -19.01 3.85
N ILE A 34 17.26 -18.93 2.53
CA ILE A 34 16.68 -17.87 1.70
C ILE A 34 15.15 -17.98 1.67
N ALA A 35 14.60 -19.18 1.45
CA ALA A 35 13.16 -19.42 1.44
C ALA A 35 12.51 -19.06 2.78
N ASP A 36 13.13 -19.46 3.89
CA ASP A 36 12.65 -19.16 5.26
C ASP A 36 12.70 -17.65 5.54
N ARG A 37 13.76 -16.96 5.10
CA ARG A 37 13.87 -15.49 5.20
C ARG A 37 12.85 -14.77 4.33
N ILE A 38 12.54 -15.29 3.14
CA ILE A 38 11.49 -14.71 2.29
C ILE A 38 10.13 -14.91 2.95
N ALA A 39 9.80 -16.13 3.39
CA ALA A 39 8.55 -16.44 4.07
C ALA A 39 8.35 -15.61 5.34
N ALA A 40 9.41 -15.41 6.14
CA ALA A 40 9.37 -14.57 7.34
C ALA A 40 9.14 -13.08 7.05
N ASN A 41 9.43 -12.62 5.83
CA ASN A 41 9.24 -11.24 5.39
C ASN A 41 8.01 -11.04 4.49
N MET A 42 7.23 -12.10 4.21
CA MET A 42 5.99 -11.96 3.46
C MET A 42 4.98 -11.19 4.32
N PRO A 43 4.31 -10.17 3.74
CA PRO A 43 3.31 -9.41 4.48
C PRO A 43 2.16 -10.34 4.87
N THR A 44 1.78 -10.28 6.14
CA THR A 44 0.59 -10.96 6.66
C THR A 44 -0.67 -10.43 5.99
N LYS A 45 -1.75 -11.24 5.98
CA LYS A 45 -3.07 -10.82 5.45
C LYS A 45 -3.55 -9.50 6.07
N ALA A 46 -3.32 -9.29 7.36
CA ALA A 46 -3.66 -8.03 8.03
C ALA A 46 -2.85 -6.83 7.51
N GLN A 47 -1.56 -7.03 7.21
CA GLN A 47 -0.71 -5.99 6.62
C GLN A 47 -1.12 -5.68 5.17
N LEU A 48 -1.50 -6.71 4.40
CA LEU A 48 -2.04 -6.53 3.04
C LEU A 48 -3.33 -5.71 3.06
N ILE A 49 -4.30 -6.08 3.91
CA ILE A 49 -5.55 -5.33 4.08
C ILE A 49 -5.26 -3.87 4.46
N ALA A 50 -4.39 -3.64 5.44
CA ALA A 50 -4.03 -2.29 5.87
C ALA A 50 -3.39 -1.48 4.74
N ALA A 51 -2.45 -2.08 3.98
CA ALA A 51 -1.81 -1.44 2.84
C ALA A 51 -2.84 -1.08 1.74
N THR A 52 -3.78 -1.98 1.44
CA THR A 52 -4.83 -1.74 0.46
C THR A 52 -5.76 -0.62 0.89
N HIS A 53 -6.17 -0.56 2.17
CA HIS A 53 -6.95 0.57 2.68
C HIS A 53 -6.20 1.89 2.59
N VAL A 54 -4.89 1.91 2.89
CA VAL A 54 -4.07 3.12 2.73
C VAL A 54 -4.05 3.57 1.26
N LYS A 55 -3.89 2.63 0.32
CA LYS A 55 -3.96 2.92 -1.11
C LYS A 55 -5.32 3.46 -1.51
N ALA A 56 -6.41 2.82 -1.08
CA ALA A 56 -7.78 3.26 -1.33
C ALA A 56 -8.04 4.67 -0.79
N LYS A 57 -7.59 4.98 0.42
CA LYS A 57 -7.71 6.33 1.02
C LYS A 57 -6.86 7.36 0.30
N THR A 58 -5.70 6.97 -0.21
CA THR A 58 -4.86 7.85 -1.02
C THR A 58 -5.56 8.24 -2.33
N MET A 59 -6.31 7.33 -2.95
CA MET A 59 -7.13 7.65 -4.13
C MET A 59 -8.22 8.68 -3.79
N LEU A 60 -8.83 8.62 -2.61
CA LEU A 60 -9.80 9.63 -2.16
C LEU A 60 -9.22 11.05 -2.12
N LEU A 61 -7.96 11.20 -1.71
CA LEU A 61 -7.29 12.50 -1.66
C LEU A 61 -7.18 13.16 -3.03
N GLN A 62 -7.22 12.38 -4.11
CA GLN A 62 -7.15 12.90 -5.49
C GLN A 62 -8.52 13.35 -6.01
N ILE A 63 -9.61 12.69 -5.58
CA ILE A 63 -10.96 12.93 -6.11
C ILE A 63 -11.75 13.91 -5.25
N LEU A 64 -11.71 13.75 -3.93
CA LEU A 64 -12.59 14.48 -3.01
C LEU A 64 -12.48 16.00 -3.17
N PRO A 65 -11.28 16.60 -3.33
CA PRO A 65 -11.17 18.04 -3.56
C PRO A 65 -11.81 18.52 -4.88
N LEU A 66 -11.79 17.68 -5.92
CA LEU A 66 -12.44 17.98 -7.20
C LEU A 66 -13.96 17.95 -7.05
N LEU A 67 -14.49 16.94 -6.34
CA LEU A 67 -15.91 16.86 -6.01
C LEU A 67 -16.35 17.98 -5.07
N ASP A 68 -15.51 18.42 -4.13
CA ASP A 68 -15.79 19.55 -3.25
C ASP A 68 -15.98 20.84 -4.04
N SER A 69 -15.07 21.12 -4.99
CA SER A 69 -15.18 22.28 -5.88
C SER A 69 -16.48 22.23 -6.69
N LEU A 70 -16.77 21.09 -7.34
CA LEU A 70 -18.01 20.91 -8.11
C LEU A 70 -19.27 21.02 -7.25
N GLN A 71 -19.21 20.59 -5.99
CA GLN A 71 -20.35 20.69 -5.07
C GLN A 71 -20.64 22.15 -4.71
N VAL A 72 -19.60 22.95 -4.46
CA VAL A 72 -19.75 24.39 -4.20
C VAL A 72 -20.36 25.10 -5.39
N ASP A 73 -19.89 24.79 -6.60
CA ASP A 73 -20.44 25.35 -7.85
C ASP A 73 -21.91 24.95 -8.02
N ALA A 74 -22.24 23.68 -7.84
CA ALA A 74 -23.60 23.16 -7.95
C ALA A 74 -24.57 23.76 -6.91
N LEU A 75 -24.10 24.03 -5.69
CA LEU A 75 -24.87 24.73 -4.65
C LEU A 75 -25.16 26.17 -5.04
N THR A 76 -24.22 26.82 -5.74
CA THR A 76 -24.35 28.21 -6.17
C THR A 76 -25.29 28.34 -7.38
N THR A 77 -25.22 27.40 -8.32
CA THR A 77 -26.04 27.42 -9.54
C THR A 77 -27.43 26.82 -9.34
N GLY A 78 -27.61 25.96 -8.33
CA GLY A 78 -28.84 25.19 -8.15
C GLY A 78 -29.07 24.16 -9.25
N GLU A 79 -28.02 23.72 -9.95
CA GLU A 79 -28.13 22.78 -11.06
C GLU A 79 -28.78 21.46 -10.62
N THR A 80 -29.70 20.96 -11.44
CA THR A 80 -30.34 19.65 -11.26
C THR A 80 -29.97 18.72 -12.40
N VAL A 81 -29.73 17.46 -12.07
CA VAL A 81 -29.42 16.41 -13.04
C VAL A 81 -30.45 15.29 -12.95
N LEU A 82 -30.66 14.59 -14.06
CA LEU A 82 -31.45 13.36 -14.05
C LEU A 82 -30.56 12.24 -13.51
N TRP A 83 -30.87 11.75 -12.31
CA TRP A 83 -30.14 10.67 -11.66
C TRP A 83 -31.11 9.60 -11.19
N GLN A 84 -30.87 8.34 -11.57
CA GLN A 84 -31.78 7.21 -11.29
C GLN A 84 -33.24 7.50 -11.68
N ALA A 85 -33.44 8.11 -12.85
CA ALA A 85 -34.75 8.54 -13.36
C ALA A 85 -35.48 9.61 -12.52
N GLN A 86 -34.80 10.27 -11.58
CA GLN A 86 -35.34 11.39 -10.79
C GLN A 86 -34.51 12.66 -10.99
N GLN A 87 -35.18 13.82 -11.08
CA GLN A 87 -34.47 15.11 -11.01
C GLN A 87 -33.94 15.34 -9.59
N THR A 88 -32.62 15.41 -9.47
CA THR A 88 -31.93 15.55 -8.19
C THR A 88 -30.95 16.72 -8.28
N PRO A 89 -30.85 17.57 -7.23
CA PRO A 89 -29.82 18.60 -7.18
C PRO A 89 -28.43 17.99 -7.35
N LEU A 90 -27.61 18.54 -8.24
CA LEU A 90 -26.27 18.03 -8.52
C LEU A 90 -25.40 18.00 -7.24
N SER A 91 -25.57 19.00 -6.38
CA SER A 91 -24.90 19.07 -5.07
C SER A 91 -25.22 17.89 -4.16
N GLU A 92 -26.45 17.37 -4.22
CA GLU A 92 -26.90 16.19 -3.48
C GLU A 92 -26.34 14.91 -4.10
N VAL A 93 -26.34 14.79 -5.43
CA VAL A 93 -25.69 13.67 -6.13
C VAL A 93 -24.20 13.59 -5.76
N ILE A 94 -23.50 14.72 -5.77
CA ILE A 94 -22.09 14.79 -5.37
C ILE A 94 -21.90 14.35 -3.92
N ARG A 95 -22.79 14.78 -3.01
CA ARG A 95 -22.75 14.37 -1.60
C ARG A 95 -22.83 12.85 -1.47
N GLN A 96 -23.73 12.21 -2.22
CA GLN A 96 -23.90 10.76 -2.20
C GLN A 96 -22.72 10.02 -2.82
N LEU A 97 -22.18 10.52 -3.94
CA LEU A 97 -20.96 9.97 -4.53
C LEU A 97 -19.78 10.04 -3.56
N LYS A 98 -19.60 11.16 -2.85
CA LYS A 98 -18.55 11.30 -1.81
C LYS A 98 -18.72 10.31 -0.66
N ALA A 99 -19.96 10.01 -0.25
CA ALA A 99 -20.24 9.00 0.75
C ALA A 99 -19.85 7.60 0.24
N GLY A 100 -20.34 7.23 -0.95
CA GLY A 100 -20.02 5.94 -1.56
C GLY A 100 -18.52 5.73 -1.78
N LEU A 101 -17.77 6.78 -2.17
CA LEU A 101 -16.31 6.72 -2.28
C LEU A 101 -15.63 6.36 -0.94
N ARG A 102 -16.11 6.93 0.17
CA ARG A 102 -15.59 6.62 1.51
C ARG A 102 -15.94 5.19 1.92
N ASP A 103 -17.17 4.77 1.65
CA ASP A 103 -17.61 3.40 1.92
C ASP A 103 -16.76 2.37 1.15
N VAL A 104 -16.38 2.68 -0.09
CA VAL A 104 -15.44 1.84 -0.87
C VAL A 104 -14.07 1.81 -0.20
N ALA A 105 -13.54 2.93 0.27
CA ALA A 105 -12.23 2.97 0.92
C ALA A 105 -12.18 2.21 2.26
N ASP A 106 -13.34 2.03 2.91
CA ASP A 106 -13.51 1.28 4.16
C ASP A 106 -14.19 -0.09 3.93
N MET A 107 -14.22 -0.57 2.68
CA MET A 107 -14.79 -1.88 2.31
C MET A 107 -14.12 -3.02 3.10
N ASP A 108 -14.89 -4.00 3.55
CA ASP A 108 -14.33 -5.19 4.18
C ASP A 108 -13.58 -6.04 3.15
N LEU A 109 -12.27 -6.20 3.37
CA LEU A 109 -11.36 -6.96 2.51
C LEU A 109 -11.01 -8.34 3.08
N SER A 110 -11.63 -8.75 4.19
CA SER A 110 -11.31 -10.00 4.88
C SER A 110 -11.56 -11.26 4.04
N SER A 111 -12.48 -11.20 3.08
CA SER A 111 -12.83 -12.31 2.18
C SER A 111 -11.84 -12.53 1.04
N TYR A 112 -10.90 -11.62 0.81
CA TYR A 112 -9.90 -11.73 -0.27
C TYR A 112 -8.58 -12.28 0.29
N GLU A 113 -7.88 -13.09 -0.49
CA GLU A 113 -6.68 -13.79 -0.04
C GLU A 113 -5.39 -13.07 -0.48
N THR A 114 -5.41 -12.45 -1.66
CA THR A 114 -4.24 -11.76 -2.21
C THR A 114 -4.39 -10.25 -2.21
N ALA A 115 -3.25 -9.53 -2.24
CA ALA A 115 -3.25 -8.08 -2.38
C ALA A 115 -3.90 -7.64 -3.71
N GLU A 116 -3.69 -8.40 -4.78
CA GLU A 116 -4.22 -8.12 -6.11
C GLU A 116 -5.76 -8.21 -6.11
N GLU A 117 -6.33 -9.24 -5.49
CA GLU A 117 -7.78 -9.39 -5.34
C GLU A 117 -8.39 -8.23 -4.55
N MET A 118 -7.75 -7.84 -3.44
CA MET A 118 -8.19 -6.70 -2.62
C MET A 118 -8.16 -5.40 -3.41
N GLU A 119 -7.07 -5.16 -4.17
CA GLU A 119 -6.93 -3.97 -5.01
C GLU A 119 -7.94 -3.95 -6.16
N GLU A 120 -8.18 -5.08 -6.81
CA GLU A 120 -9.15 -5.23 -7.90
C GLU A 120 -10.57 -4.96 -7.41
N ALA A 121 -10.94 -5.47 -6.22
CA ALA A 121 -12.23 -5.21 -5.61
C ALA A 121 -12.48 -3.72 -5.37
N ILE A 122 -11.49 -3.04 -4.78
CA ILE A 122 -11.54 -1.59 -4.52
C ILE A 122 -11.64 -0.81 -5.83
N GLN A 123 -10.81 -1.13 -6.83
CA GLN A 123 -10.83 -0.46 -8.12
C GLN A 123 -12.16 -0.65 -8.83
N THR A 124 -12.67 -1.88 -8.86
CA THR A 124 -13.97 -2.21 -9.47
C THR A 124 -15.10 -1.40 -8.83
N ALA A 125 -15.11 -1.30 -7.49
CA ALA A 125 -16.10 -0.53 -6.78
C ALA A 125 -15.99 0.98 -7.05
N TYR A 126 -14.77 1.52 -7.15
CA TYR A 126 -14.55 2.90 -7.57
C TYR A 126 -15.06 3.16 -8.99
N PHE A 127 -14.78 2.26 -9.94
CA PHE A 127 -15.26 2.39 -11.32
C PHE A 127 -16.79 2.26 -11.42
N ALA A 128 -17.41 1.39 -10.63
CA ALA A 128 -18.87 1.29 -10.57
C ALA A 128 -19.51 2.63 -10.16
N LEU A 129 -18.93 3.33 -9.16
CA LEU A 129 -19.38 4.67 -8.79
C LEU A 129 -19.16 5.69 -9.92
N ALA A 130 -18.01 5.63 -10.60
CA ALA A 130 -17.71 6.51 -11.72
C ALA A 130 -18.70 6.36 -12.90
N ILE A 131 -19.12 5.13 -13.20
CA ILE A 131 -20.08 4.83 -14.27
C ILE A 131 -21.45 5.43 -13.96
N GLN A 132 -21.89 5.33 -12.70
CA GLN A 132 -23.17 5.86 -12.24
C GLN A 132 -23.18 7.39 -12.08
N ALA A 133 -22.00 8.02 -12.08
CA ALA A 133 -21.87 9.45 -11.91
C ALA A 133 -22.45 10.22 -13.13
N PRO A 134 -23.18 11.33 -12.92
CA PRO A 134 -23.67 12.16 -14.01
C PRO A 134 -22.52 12.81 -14.80
N ALA A 135 -22.77 13.19 -16.05
CA ALA A 135 -21.74 13.66 -16.98
C ALA A 135 -20.88 14.81 -16.40
N GLN A 136 -21.50 15.70 -15.62
CA GLN A 136 -20.88 16.87 -14.98
C GLN A 136 -19.75 16.50 -14.01
N VAL A 137 -19.82 15.33 -13.37
CA VAL A 137 -18.85 14.88 -12.36
C VAL A 137 -17.91 13.81 -12.88
N LYS A 138 -18.15 13.25 -14.08
CA LYS A 138 -17.25 12.25 -14.68
C LYS A 138 -15.81 12.75 -14.83
N SER A 139 -15.61 14.05 -15.04
CA SER A 139 -14.29 14.67 -15.09
C SER A 139 -13.50 14.52 -13.78
N ALA A 140 -14.15 14.56 -12.62
CA ALA A 140 -13.51 14.33 -11.33
C ALA A 140 -13.04 12.88 -11.15
N PHE A 141 -13.76 11.92 -11.75
CA PHE A 141 -13.39 10.51 -11.75
C PHE A 141 -12.32 10.16 -12.80
N ALA A 142 -12.06 11.02 -13.78
CA ALA A 142 -10.99 10.79 -14.76
C ALA A 142 -9.60 10.73 -14.11
N ALA A 143 -9.42 11.35 -12.94
CA ALA A 143 -8.20 11.26 -12.15
C ALA A 143 -7.93 9.84 -11.60
N LEU A 144 -8.93 8.97 -11.57
CA LEU A 144 -8.82 7.60 -11.03
C LEU A 144 -8.49 6.55 -12.07
N VAL A 145 -8.56 6.89 -13.36
CA VAL A 145 -8.25 5.93 -14.42
C VAL A 145 -6.73 5.71 -14.42
N PRO A 146 -6.24 4.49 -14.16
CA PRO A 146 -4.82 4.19 -14.27
C PRO A 146 -4.36 4.48 -15.70
N LYS A 147 -3.26 5.21 -15.83
CA LYS A 147 -2.62 5.51 -17.12
C LYS A 147 -1.87 4.32 -17.68
#